data_AF-A0A438EK58-F1
#
_entry.id   AF-A0A438EK58-F1
#
_cell.length_a   1.000
_cell.length_b   1.000
_cell.length_c   1.000
_cell.angle_alpha   90.00
_cell.angle_beta   90.00
_cell.angle_gamma   90.00
#
_symmetry.space_group_name_H-M   'P 1'
#
loop_
_entity.id
_entity.type
_entity.pdbx_description
1 polymer ?
#
loop_
_entity_poly.entity_id
_entity_poly.type
_entity_poly.pdbx_seq_one_letter_code
_entity_poly.pdbx_strand_id
1 'polypeptide(L)'
;MGVVDQRLLGHNPSVEVITSIRLFSELALACLREKKGERPSMKAVVQELQRIIKIVDKEEVFSEVEIMQSKTLIMSCGRIQKLK
;
A
#
# COMPACT_ATOMS: atom_id res chain seq x y z
N MET A 1 -17.02 7.09 -13.61
CA MET A 1 -16.82 7.25 -12.16
C MET A 1 -17.39 5.98 -11.52
N GLY A 2 -16.52 5.11 -11.00
CA GLY A 2 -16.95 3.82 -10.44
C GLY A 2 -17.73 4.06 -9.14
N VAL A 3 -18.88 3.42 -9.00
CA VAL A 3 -19.64 3.45 -7.74
C VAL A 3 -18.91 2.52 -6.77
N VAL A 4 -18.46 3.07 -5.64
CA VAL A 4 -17.90 2.27 -4.54
C VAL A 4 -19.07 1.72 -3.73
N ASP A 5 -19.10 0.41 -3.51
CA ASP A 5 -20.14 -0.24 -2.70
C ASP A 5 -20.08 0.32 -1.27
N GLN A 6 -21.23 0.81 -0.77
CA GLN A 6 -21.33 1.42 0.56
C GLN A 6 -20.97 0.44 1.67
N ARG A 7 -21.10 -0.87 1.43
CA ARG A 7 -20.68 -1.93 2.37
C ARG A 7 -19.17 -1.93 2.63
N LEU A 8 -18.36 -1.36 1.74
CA LEU A 8 -16.91 -1.22 1.92
C LEU A 8 -16.52 -0.01 2.79
N LEU A 9 -17.45 0.94 2.98
CA LEU A 9 -17.20 2.18 3.74
C LEU A 9 -17.58 2.07 5.22
N GLY A 10 -18.33 1.03 5.62
CA GLY A 10 -18.83 0.91 6.99
C GLY A 10 -19.87 1.97 7.36
N HIS A 11 -20.18 2.09 8.66
CA HIS A 11 -21.13 3.06 9.17
C HIS A 11 -20.39 4.36 9.54
N ASN A 12 -20.78 5.49 8.94
CA ASN A 12 -20.15 6.81 9.12
C ASN A 12 -18.64 6.84 8.82
N PRO A 13 -18.20 6.53 7.60
CA PRO A 13 -16.79 6.65 7.21
C PRO A 13 -16.29 8.09 7.37
N SER A 14 -15.03 8.24 7.81
CA SER A 14 -14.34 9.52 7.74
C SER A 14 -14.12 9.95 6.29
N VAL A 15 -13.88 11.25 6.09
CA VAL A 15 -13.62 11.82 4.77
C VAL A 15 -12.34 11.23 4.17
N GLU A 16 -11.35 10.94 5.01
CA GLU A 16 -10.07 10.32 4.71
C GLU A 16 -10.27 8.91 4.16
N VAL A 17 -11.10 8.09 4.83
CA VAL A 17 -11.44 6.74 4.37
C VAL A 17 -12.15 6.78 3.02
N ILE A 18 -13.15 7.65 2.84
CA ILE A 18 -13.83 7.82 1.53
C ILE A 18 -12.83 8.21 0.43
N THR A 19 -11.94 9.15 0.73
CA THR A 19 -10.94 9.65 -0.22
C THR A 19 -9.94 8.56 -0.58
N SER A 20 -9.46 7.81 0.41
CA SER A 20 -8.51 6.70 0.20
C SER A 20 -9.08 5.63 -0.73
N ILE A 21 -10.36 5.26 -0.55
CA ILE A 21 -11.01 4.24 -1.37
C ILE A 21 -11.25 4.73 -2.79
N ARG A 22 -11.58 6.02 -2.97
CA ARG A 22 -11.69 6.64 -4.30
C ARG A 22 -10.35 6.58 -5.04
N LEU A 23 -9.27 7.02 -4.41
CA LEU A 23 -7.92 7.01 -5.00
C LEU A 23 -7.45 5.57 -5.29
N PHE A 24 -7.72 4.64 -4.38
CA PHE A 24 -7.42 3.22 -4.60
C PHE A 24 -8.18 2.66 -5.81
N SER A 25 -9.46 2.97 -5.94
CA SER A 25 -10.28 2.55 -7.06
C SER A 25 -9.79 3.12 -8.38
N GLU A 26 -9.38 4.39 -8.40
CA GLU A 26 -8.78 5.03 -9.58
C GLU A 26 -7.46 4.35 -9.98
N LEU A 27 -6.61 4.03 -9.02
CA LEU A 27 -5.37 3.29 -9.26
C LEU A 27 -5.64 1.88 -9.79
N ALA A 28 -6.62 1.16 -9.21
CA ALA A 28 -7.00 -0.18 -9.66
C ALA A 28 -7.51 -0.15 -11.11
N LEU A 29 -8.33 0.85 -11.46
CA LEU A 29 -8.79 1.06 -12.85
C LEU A 29 -7.63 1.41 -13.78
N ALA A 30 -6.65 2.21 -13.32
CA ALA A 30 -5.44 2.51 -14.11
C ALA A 30 -4.62 1.24 -14.40
N CYS A 31 -4.48 0.33 -13.43
CA CYS A 31 -3.82 -0.97 -13.61
C CYS A 31 -4.50 -1.86 -14.64
N LEU A 32 -5.81 -1.70 -14.83
CA LEU A 32 -6.64 -2.50 -15.75
C LEU A 32 -6.87 -1.83 -17.10
N ARG A 33 -6.17 -0.74 -17.42
CA ARG A 33 -6.26 -0.11 -18.75
C ARG A 33 -5.97 -1.13 -19.85
N GLU A 34 -6.77 -1.09 -20.90
CA GLU A 34 -6.71 -2.05 -22.00
C GLU A 34 -5.30 -2.11 -22.59
N LYS A 35 -4.74 -0.93 -22.91
CA LYS A 35 -3.40 -0.82 -23.48
C LYS A 35 -2.32 -0.92 -22.40
N LYS A 36 -1.35 -1.81 -22.61
CA LYS A 36 -0.19 -2.00 -21.71
C LYS A 36 0.57 -0.70 -21.42
N GLY A 37 0.72 0.18 -22.43
CA GLY A 37 1.42 1.46 -22.28
C GLY A 37 0.69 2.50 -21.42
N GLU A 38 -0.61 2.32 -21.20
CA GLU A 38 -1.43 3.19 -20.34
C GLU A 38 -1.48 2.68 -18.89
N ARG A 39 -1.03 1.44 -18.64
CA ARG A 39 -0.96 0.88 -17.29
C ARG A 39 0.22 1.50 -16.54
N PRO A 40 0.06 1.87 -15.26
CA PRO A 40 1.16 2.36 -14.46
C PRO A 40 2.24 1.29 -14.30
N SER A 41 3.50 1.73 -14.15
CA SER A 41 4.57 0.84 -13.71
C SER A 41 4.34 0.41 -12.27
N MET A 42 4.82 -0.77 -11.88
CA MET A 42 4.70 -1.24 -10.48
C MET A 42 5.34 -0.26 -9.48
N LYS A 43 6.40 0.45 -9.88
CA LYS A 43 6.99 1.53 -9.07
C LYS A 43 5.98 2.65 -8.80
N ALA A 44 5.26 3.09 -9.83
CA ALA A 44 4.21 4.11 -9.68
C ALA A 44 3.05 3.60 -8.83
N VAL A 45 2.65 2.33 -8.99
CA VAL A 45 1.61 1.70 -8.15
C VAL A 45 2.01 1.72 -6.68
N VAL A 46 3.22 1.29 -6.34
CA VAL A 46 3.71 1.30 -4.93
C VAL A 46 3.76 2.71 -4.38
N GLN A 47 4.26 3.68 -5.15
CA GLN A 47 4.29 5.08 -4.73
C GLN A 47 2.87 5.60 -4.44
N GLU A 48 1.89 5.24 -5.27
CA GLU A 48 0.50 5.67 -5.06
C GLU A 48 -0.12 5.04 -3.82
N LEU A 49 0.07 3.73 -3.63
CA LEU A 49 -0.42 3.03 -2.45
C LEU A 49 0.18 3.63 -1.17
N GLN A 50 1.46 3.98 -1.17
CA GLN A 50 2.09 4.68 -0.04
C GLN A 50 1.47 6.06 0.22
N ARG A 51 1.04 6.79 -0.82
CA ARG A 51 0.31 8.06 -0.65
C ARG A 51 -1.08 7.84 -0.07
N ILE A 52 -1.80 6.82 -0.53
CA ILE A 52 -3.14 6.47 -0.06
C ILE A 52 -3.11 6.04 1.41
N ILE A 53 -2.15 5.20 1.79
CA ILE A 53 -1.95 4.75 3.17
C ILE A 53 -1.74 5.95 4.10
N LYS A 54 -0.88 6.90 3.72
CA LYS A 54 -0.67 8.15 4.48
C LYS A 54 -1.91 9.03 4.63
N ILE A 55 -2.93 8.88 3.78
CA ILE A 55 -4.20 9.60 3.93
C ILE A 55 -5.03 8.96 5.03
N VAL A 56 -5.01 7.64 5.13
CA VAL A 56 -5.70 6.87 6.18
C VAL A 56 -4.97 6.98 7.53
N ASP A 57 -3.64 6.89 7.52
CA ASP A 57 -2.79 6.96 8.72
C ASP A 57 -2.77 8.34 9.39
N LYS A 58 -3.37 9.37 8.80
CA LYS A 58 -3.55 10.68 9.48
C LYS A 58 -4.45 10.60 10.71
N GLU A 59 -5.13 9.48 10.95
CA GLU A 59 -5.85 9.19 12.20
C GLU A 59 -5.06 8.33 13.21
N GLU A 60 -3.95 7.70 12.82
CA GLU A 60 -3.15 6.81 13.68
C GLU A 60 -1.66 7.14 13.53
N VAL A 61 -1.15 8.03 14.38
CA VAL A 61 0.29 8.05 14.65
C VAL A 61 0.59 6.77 15.44
N PHE A 62 1.11 5.72 14.79
CA PHE A 62 2.27 4.91 15.20
C PHE A 62 2.47 3.70 14.25
N SER A 63 3.52 3.79 13.44
CA SER A 63 4.44 2.74 12.94
C SER A 63 3.92 1.37 12.50
N GLU A 64 4.13 1.04 11.22
CA GLU A 64 5.12 0.01 10.80
C GLU A 64 5.15 -0.17 9.28
N VAL A 65 6.21 0.35 8.64
CA VAL A 65 6.63 -0.17 7.33
C VAL A 65 7.53 -1.38 7.59
N GLU A 66 6.93 -2.50 7.99
CA GLU A 66 7.61 -3.80 8.07
C GLU A 66 7.80 -4.44 6.68
N ILE A 67 8.40 -3.70 5.74
CA ILE A 67 8.97 -4.29 4.51
C ILE A 67 10.51 -4.39 4.64
N MET A 68 11.06 -4.23 5.85
CA MET A 68 12.51 -4.28 6.06
C MET A 68 13.00 -5.08 7.27
N GLN A 69 12.23 -6.03 7.81
CA GLN A 69 12.75 -6.94 8.86
C GLN A 69 13.35 -8.26 8.33
N SER A 70 13.07 -8.68 7.09
CA SER A 70 13.66 -9.91 6.55
C SER A 70 15.14 -9.79 6.15
N LYS A 71 15.77 -8.61 6.23
CA LYS A 71 17.21 -8.47 5.91
C LYS A 71 18.13 -8.66 7.12
N THR A 72 17.62 -8.51 8.35
CA THR A 72 18.45 -8.69 9.57
C THR A 72 18.56 -10.15 9.98
N LEU A 73 17.58 -10.99 9.65
CA LEU A 73 17.61 -12.42 10.00
C LEU A 73 18.52 -13.27 9.08
N ILE A 74 18.92 -12.77 7.90
CA ILE A 74 19.83 -13.50 7.00
C ILE A 74 21.30 -13.22 7.33
N MET A 75 21.59 -12.16 8.10
CA MET A 75 22.98 -11.79 8.46
C MET A 75 23.46 -12.37 9.79
N SER A 76 22.58 -12.93 10.62
CA SER A 76 22.98 -13.61 11.87
C SER A 76 23.40 -15.06 11.66
N CYS A 77 23.04 -15.69 10.53
CA CYS A 77 23.43 -17.07 10.23
C CYS A 77 24.91 -17.21 9.78
N GLY A 78 25.57 -16.11 9.40
CA GLY A 78 26.95 -16.12 8.90
C GLY A 78 28.05 -16.08 9.96
N ARG A 79 27.73 -15.93 11.25
CA ARG A 79 28.73 -15.72 12.32
C ARG A 79 28.94 -16.92 13.25
N ILE A 80 28.19 -18.02 13.06
CA ILE A 80 28.31 -19.24 13.88
C ILE A 80 29.32 -20.26 13.28
N GLN A 81 29.72 -20.14 12.02
CA GLN A 81 30.69 -21.08 11.40
C GLN A 81 32.17 -20.70 11.55
N LYS A 82 32.53 -19.72 12.40
CA LYS A 82 33.92 -19.32 12.63
C LYS A 82 34.41 -19.55 14.07
N LEU A 83 33.82 -20.54 14.74
CA LEU A 83 34.40 -21.16 15.93
C LEU A 83 34.63 -22.65 15.64
N LYS A 84 35.71 -22.92 14.91
CA LYS A 84 36.44 -24.17 14.96
C LYS A 84 37.92 -23.85 14.83
#